data_AF-A0A961NY49-F1
#
_entry.id   AF-A0A961NY49-F1
#
_cell.length_a   1.000
_cell.length_b   1.000
_cell.length_c   1.000
_cell.angle_alpha   90.00
_cell.angle_beta   90.00
_cell.angle_gamma   90.00
#
_symmetry.space_group_name_H-M   'P 1'
#
loop_
_entity.id
_entity.type
_entity.pdbx_description
1 polymer ?
#
loop_
_entity_poly.entity_id
_entity_poly.type
_entity_poly.pdbx_seq_one_letter_code
_entity_poly.pdbx_strand_id
1 'polypeptide(L)'
;MHLLAATPGQIDDGKEPVDLGQTPADLVFISAADTELAALSAARAEMASPPTLRLANLTHLAHPMSVDLHIESCAVKSRLVVARVLGGVGYWRYGVEQYAAHLHAAGVPLALLPGDDKPDPELRRLSTVPDDDYDALWAFLVEGGPENAVGFLAHASAMLDGTERPEPARPLLRAGVFWPGAGVSDLAVLRENWTEGAPVVPFVFYRALIEGAGLDPVIRLTRALAERGLNPMPVFVASLKDPVSAATLARLFTEAPPSVILNATAFAVGTPHDDAQADNPLAA
;
A
#
# COMPACT_ATOMS: atom_id res chain seq x y z
N MET A 1 -7.12 18.54 -31.46
CA MET A 1 -6.51 18.07 -30.19
C MET A 1 -6.77 16.58 -30.13
N HIS A 2 -5.75 15.75 -29.97
CA HIS A 2 -5.90 14.29 -29.90
C HIS A 2 -5.95 13.86 -28.43
N LEU A 3 -6.88 12.97 -28.09
CA LEU A 3 -7.05 12.41 -26.75
C LEU A 3 -6.22 11.11 -26.70
N LEU A 4 -5.36 10.95 -25.71
CA LEU A 4 -4.62 9.70 -25.54
C LEU A 4 -5.49 8.69 -24.79
N ALA A 5 -5.54 7.46 -25.28
CA ALA A 5 -6.11 6.35 -24.52
C ALA A 5 -5.10 5.94 -23.44
N ALA A 6 -5.55 5.81 -22.19
CA ALA A 6 -4.70 5.30 -21.12
C ALA A 6 -4.18 3.90 -21.48
N THR A 7 -2.85 3.75 -21.57
CA THR A 7 -2.20 2.46 -21.84
C THR A 7 -1.59 1.91 -20.56
N PRO A 8 -1.95 0.68 -20.12
CA PRO A 8 -1.38 0.10 -18.90
C PRO A 8 0.16 0.07 -18.93
N GLY A 9 0.81 0.66 -17.92
CA GLY A 9 2.27 0.64 -17.75
C GLY A 9 3.06 1.75 -18.44
N GLN A 10 2.41 2.75 -19.08
CA GLN A 10 3.10 3.98 -19.50
C GLN A 10 3.16 5.00 -18.36
N ILE A 11 4.30 5.70 -18.25
CA ILE A 11 4.50 6.83 -17.35
C ILE A 11 4.43 8.10 -18.20
N ASP A 12 3.39 8.90 -17.98
CA ASP A 12 3.14 10.20 -18.64
C ASP A 12 3.41 11.34 -17.64
N ASP A 13 4.03 12.44 -18.08
CA ASP A 13 4.26 13.65 -17.28
C ASP A 13 3.00 14.54 -17.12
N GLY A 14 1.81 14.04 -17.49
CA GLY A 14 0.50 14.53 -17.07
C GLY A 14 0.05 15.81 -17.80
N LYS A 15 0.77 16.19 -18.86
CA LYS A 15 0.51 17.41 -19.64
C LYS A 15 -0.51 17.20 -20.74
N GLU A 16 -0.63 15.98 -21.25
CA GLU A 16 -1.61 15.66 -22.27
C GLU A 16 -2.89 15.10 -21.64
N PRO A 17 -4.06 15.38 -22.23
CA PRO A 17 -5.32 14.83 -21.76
C PRO A 17 -5.40 13.34 -22.07
N VAL A 18 -5.75 12.57 -21.04
CA VAL A 18 -5.89 11.12 -21.07
C VAL A 18 -7.34 10.76 -20.79
N ASP A 19 -7.92 9.93 -21.65
CA ASP A 19 -9.18 9.26 -21.35
C ASP A 19 -8.89 7.89 -20.73
N LEU A 20 -9.31 7.73 -19.48
CA LEU A 20 -9.14 6.50 -18.73
C LEU A 20 -10.09 5.39 -19.23
N GLY A 21 -11.17 5.73 -19.94
CA GLY A 21 -12.15 4.77 -20.44
C GLY A 21 -12.85 3.97 -19.33
N GLN A 22 -12.81 4.46 -18.09
CA GLN A 22 -13.40 3.76 -16.95
C GLN A 22 -14.91 3.90 -16.93
N THR A 23 -15.60 2.78 -16.69
CA THR A 23 -17.03 2.74 -16.45
C THR A 23 -17.34 2.83 -14.94
N PRO A 24 -18.56 3.22 -14.54
CA PRO A 24 -18.94 3.34 -13.13
C PRO A 24 -18.74 2.04 -12.33
N ALA A 25 -18.55 2.19 -11.01
CA ALA A 25 -18.34 1.08 -10.08
C ALA A 25 -18.90 1.39 -8.68
N ASP A 26 -18.88 0.40 -7.79
CA ASP A 26 -19.20 0.57 -6.37
C ASP A 26 -18.19 1.53 -5.73
N LEU A 27 -16.90 1.30 -5.96
CA LEU A 27 -15.82 2.13 -5.45
C LEU A 27 -14.88 2.60 -6.57
N VAL A 28 -14.64 3.91 -6.62
CA VAL A 28 -13.55 4.52 -7.39
C VAL A 28 -12.46 4.94 -6.41
N PHE A 29 -11.24 4.46 -6.58
CA PHE A 29 -10.08 4.86 -5.80
C PHE A 29 -9.03 5.51 -6.69
N ILE A 30 -8.59 6.71 -6.30
CA ILE A 30 -7.64 7.54 -7.03
C ILE A 30 -6.41 7.76 -6.16
N SER A 31 -5.21 7.46 -6.67
CA SER A 31 -3.95 7.72 -5.95
C SER A 31 -2.81 7.93 -6.94
N ALA A 32 -1.80 8.71 -6.54
CA ALA A 32 -0.54 8.80 -7.28
C ALA A 32 0.41 7.62 -6.99
N ALA A 33 0.14 6.84 -5.94
CA ALA A 33 0.99 5.73 -5.51
C ALA A 33 0.52 4.41 -6.16
N ASP A 34 1.25 3.94 -7.18
CA ASP A 34 0.96 2.66 -7.84
C ASP A 34 0.96 1.47 -6.88
N THR A 35 1.72 1.56 -5.80
CA THR A 35 1.76 0.56 -4.72
C THR A 35 0.41 0.42 -4.01
N GLU A 36 -0.32 1.51 -3.79
CA GLU A 36 -1.65 1.45 -3.19
C GLU A 36 -2.67 0.86 -4.17
N LEU A 37 -2.58 1.26 -5.44
CA LEU A 37 -3.43 0.70 -6.50
C LEU A 37 -3.21 -0.82 -6.61
N ALA A 38 -1.95 -1.26 -6.60
CA ALA A 38 -1.60 -2.66 -6.62
C ALA A 38 -2.11 -3.41 -5.37
N ALA A 39 -1.96 -2.82 -4.18
CA ALA A 39 -2.42 -3.41 -2.93
C ALA A 39 -3.94 -3.60 -2.90
N LEU A 40 -4.72 -2.59 -3.31
CA LEU A 40 -6.17 -2.70 -3.39
C LEU A 40 -6.64 -3.67 -4.48
N SER A 41 -5.92 -3.74 -5.60
CA SER A 41 -6.18 -4.74 -6.65
C SER A 41 -6.00 -6.17 -6.12
N ALA A 42 -4.90 -6.42 -5.40
CA ALA A 42 -4.61 -7.72 -4.79
C ALA A 42 -5.65 -8.06 -3.70
N ALA A 43 -5.92 -7.14 -2.78
CA ALA A 43 -6.92 -7.33 -1.72
C ALA A 43 -8.31 -7.66 -2.29
N ARG A 44 -8.72 -6.98 -3.37
CA ARG A 44 -9.99 -7.26 -4.05
C ARG A 44 -10.04 -8.70 -4.59
N ALA A 45 -8.93 -9.22 -5.11
CA ALA A 45 -8.87 -10.57 -5.67
C ALA A 45 -9.00 -11.67 -4.59
N GLU A 46 -8.69 -11.35 -3.33
CA GLU A 46 -8.77 -12.27 -2.20
C GLU A 46 -10.17 -12.29 -1.52
N MET A 47 -11.01 -11.29 -1.78
CA MET A 47 -12.36 -11.21 -1.19
C MET A 47 -13.32 -12.19 -1.86
N ALA A 48 -14.18 -12.83 -1.05
CA ALA A 48 -15.25 -13.70 -1.56
C ALA A 48 -16.35 -12.91 -2.31
N SER A 49 -16.68 -11.72 -1.82
CA SER A 49 -17.68 -10.81 -2.39
C SER A 49 -17.11 -9.39 -2.51
N PRO A 50 -16.20 -9.14 -3.47
CA PRO A 50 -15.58 -7.83 -3.62
C PRO A 50 -16.53 -6.79 -4.24
N PRO A 51 -16.44 -5.50 -3.85
CA PRO A 51 -17.09 -4.44 -4.60
C PRO A 51 -16.52 -4.37 -6.02
N THR A 52 -17.31 -3.89 -6.97
CA THR A 52 -16.73 -3.45 -8.25
C THR A 52 -15.82 -2.25 -7.97
N LEU A 53 -14.60 -2.29 -8.53
CA LEU A 53 -13.54 -1.34 -8.20
C LEU A 53 -12.98 -0.70 -9.46
N ARG A 54 -12.72 0.60 -9.40
CA ARG A 54 -11.88 1.33 -10.36
C ARG A 54 -10.69 1.92 -9.63
N LEU A 55 -9.51 1.64 -10.17
CA LEU A 55 -8.24 2.15 -9.69
C LEU A 55 -7.72 3.12 -10.73
N ALA A 56 -7.51 4.38 -10.35
CA ALA A 56 -7.02 5.41 -11.25
C ALA A 56 -5.73 6.00 -10.70
N ASN A 57 -4.67 6.02 -11.52
CA ASN A 57 -3.48 6.79 -11.18
C ASN A 57 -3.80 8.27 -11.35
N LEU A 58 -3.56 9.06 -10.30
CA LEU A 58 -3.82 10.49 -10.25
C LEU A 58 -3.06 11.26 -11.35
N THR A 59 -1.90 10.77 -11.80
CA THR A 59 -1.12 11.41 -12.88
C THR A 59 -1.88 11.45 -14.20
N HIS A 60 -2.72 10.44 -14.51
CA HIS A 60 -3.59 10.44 -15.68
C HIS A 60 -4.77 11.42 -15.55
N LEU A 61 -5.04 11.89 -14.33
CA LEU A 61 -6.06 12.88 -14.00
C LEU A 61 -5.43 14.26 -13.68
N ALA A 62 -4.19 14.51 -14.13
CA ALA A 62 -3.55 15.81 -13.92
C ALA A 62 -4.16 16.92 -14.81
N HIS A 63 -4.51 16.58 -16.06
CA HIS A 63 -5.08 17.54 -17.00
C HIS A 63 -6.58 17.77 -16.74
N PRO A 64 -7.09 19.03 -16.74
CA PRO A 64 -8.50 19.35 -16.49
C PRO A 64 -9.50 18.55 -17.33
N MET A 65 -9.23 18.39 -18.63
CA MET A 65 -10.09 17.60 -19.50
C MET A 65 -10.16 16.11 -19.10
N SER A 66 -9.08 15.50 -18.59
CA SER A 66 -9.12 14.12 -18.09
C SER A 66 -10.00 14.01 -16.85
N VAL A 67 -9.92 15.01 -15.96
CA VAL A 67 -10.77 15.12 -14.76
C VAL A 67 -12.24 15.19 -15.17
N ASP A 68 -12.60 16.12 -16.06
CA ASP A 68 -13.98 16.33 -16.48
C ASP A 68 -14.58 15.09 -17.14
N LEU A 69 -13.83 14.48 -18.07
CA LEU A 69 -14.25 13.26 -18.76
C LEU A 69 -14.47 12.10 -17.78
N HIS A 70 -13.57 11.92 -16.81
CA HIS A 70 -13.71 10.85 -15.83
C HIS A 70 -14.87 11.11 -14.86
N ILE A 71 -15.08 12.36 -14.44
CA ILE A 71 -16.22 12.76 -13.61
C ILE A 71 -17.52 12.41 -14.34
N GLU A 72 -17.69 12.86 -15.59
CA GLU A 72 -18.90 12.65 -16.39
C GLU A 72 -19.16 11.17 -16.67
N SER A 73 -18.13 10.43 -17.07
CA SER A 73 -18.26 9.07 -17.57
C SER A 73 -18.36 8.04 -16.45
N CYS A 74 -17.70 8.28 -15.31
CA CYS A 74 -17.48 7.30 -14.25
C CYS A 74 -17.90 7.79 -12.87
N ALA A 75 -17.30 8.87 -12.37
CA ALA A 75 -17.33 9.20 -10.94
C ALA A 75 -18.74 9.54 -10.43
N VAL A 76 -19.49 10.40 -11.13
CA VAL A 76 -20.84 10.83 -10.70
C VAL A 76 -21.90 9.73 -10.80
N LYS A 77 -21.56 8.61 -11.43
CA LYS A 77 -22.43 7.43 -11.60
C LYS A 77 -21.99 6.25 -10.72
N SER A 78 -20.89 6.42 -9.97
CA SER A 78 -20.36 5.43 -9.03
C SER A 78 -20.97 5.61 -7.65
N ARG A 79 -20.82 4.64 -6.75
CA ARG A 79 -21.46 4.71 -5.42
C ARG A 79 -20.59 5.36 -4.34
N LEU A 80 -19.27 5.34 -4.47
CA LEU A 80 -18.31 5.98 -3.57
C LEU A 80 -17.03 6.34 -4.34
N VAL A 81 -16.48 7.52 -4.07
CA VAL A 81 -15.18 7.94 -4.58
C VAL A 81 -14.24 8.25 -3.41
N VAL A 82 -13.05 7.66 -3.45
CA VAL A 82 -11.97 7.95 -2.50
C VAL A 82 -10.74 8.41 -3.29
N ALA A 83 -10.20 9.58 -3.00
CA ALA A 83 -8.98 10.06 -3.62
C ALA A 83 -7.92 10.36 -2.56
N ARG A 84 -6.76 9.72 -2.67
CA ARG A 84 -5.60 9.97 -1.82
C ARG A 84 -4.68 10.98 -2.50
N VAL A 85 -4.58 12.18 -1.93
CA VAL A 85 -3.92 13.33 -2.57
C VAL A 85 -2.64 13.69 -1.81
N LEU A 86 -1.50 13.20 -2.32
CA LEU A 86 -0.19 13.53 -1.77
C LEU A 86 0.15 15.01 -2.02
N GLY A 87 0.48 15.74 -0.96
CA GLY A 87 0.74 17.19 -1.03
C GLY A 87 -0.51 18.09 -0.93
N GLY A 88 -1.68 17.50 -0.65
CA GLY A 88 -2.91 18.22 -0.37
C GLY A 88 -3.52 18.91 -1.59
N VAL A 89 -4.47 19.83 -1.36
CA VAL A 89 -5.20 20.56 -2.41
C VAL A 89 -4.27 21.27 -3.38
N GLY A 90 -3.12 21.76 -2.93
CA GLY A 90 -2.14 22.45 -3.78
C GLY A 90 -1.61 21.59 -4.93
N TYR A 91 -1.56 20.26 -4.76
CA TYR A 91 -0.99 19.34 -5.75
C TYR A 91 -2.00 18.95 -6.84
N TRP A 92 -3.28 18.84 -6.51
CA TRP A 92 -4.34 18.42 -7.44
C TRP A 92 -5.59 19.31 -7.35
N ARG A 93 -5.38 20.64 -7.31
CA ARG A 93 -6.43 21.63 -7.01
C ARG A 93 -7.67 21.49 -7.89
N TYR A 94 -7.48 21.46 -9.21
CA TYR A 94 -8.60 21.38 -10.14
C TYR A 94 -9.43 20.12 -9.93
N GLY A 95 -8.77 18.96 -9.81
CA GLY A 95 -9.42 17.69 -9.53
C GLY A 95 -10.19 17.72 -8.21
N VAL A 96 -9.54 18.13 -7.12
CA VAL A 96 -10.17 18.27 -5.80
C VAL A 96 -11.46 19.12 -5.88
N GLU A 97 -11.38 20.30 -6.49
CA GLU A 97 -12.52 21.22 -6.60
C GLU A 97 -13.66 20.65 -7.46
N GLN A 98 -13.34 20.10 -8.64
CA GLN A 98 -14.36 19.56 -9.55
C GLN A 98 -15.00 18.28 -9.00
N TYR A 99 -14.21 17.35 -8.45
CA TYR A 99 -14.75 16.14 -7.83
C TYR A 99 -15.67 16.51 -6.66
N ALA A 100 -15.24 17.41 -5.77
CA ALA A 100 -16.05 17.84 -4.63
C ALA A 100 -17.38 18.45 -5.09
N ALA A 101 -17.35 19.38 -6.05
CA ALA A 101 -18.56 20.04 -6.55
C ALA A 101 -19.52 19.06 -7.25
N HIS A 102 -19.02 18.24 -8.17
CA HIS A 102 -19.86 17.37 -9.00
C HIS A 102 -20.40 16.16 -8.22
N LEU A 103 -19.59 15.54 -7.35
CA LEU A 103 -20.05 14.42 -6.53
C LEU A 103 -21.05 14.87 -5.47
N HIS A 104 -20.84 16.05 -4.86
CA HIS A 104 -21.83 16.64 -3.98
C HIS A 104 -23.17 16.87 -4.69
N ALA A 105 -23.15 17.48 -5.88
CA ALA A 105 -24.36 17.71 -6.67
C ALA A 105 -25.07 16.41 -7.10
N ALA A 106 -24.30 15.35 -7.36
CA ALA A 106 -24.81 14.02 -7.71
C ALA A 106 -25.25 13.18 -6.50
N GLY A 107 -24.96 13.61 -5.26
CA GLY A 107 -25.22 12.84 -4.06
C GLY A 107 -24.31 11.61 -3.89
N VAL A 108 -23.15 11.59 -4.55
CA VAL A 108 -22.17 10.51 -4.42
C VAL A 108 -21.19 10.85 -3.28
N PRO A 109 -21.03 9.97 -2.27
CA PRO A 109 -20.04 10.15 -1.21
C PRO A 109 -18.62 10.27 -1.75
N LEU A 110 -17.87 11.22 -1.19
CA LEU A 110 -16.48 11.53 -1.53
C LEU A 110 -15.63 11.57 -0.26
N ALA A 111 -14.51 10.85 -0.26
CA ALA A 111 -13.43 11.00 0.72
C ALA A 111 -12.17 11.49 0.02
N LEU A 112 -11.74 12.71 0.32
CA LEU A 112 -10.46 13.27 -0.10
C LEU A 112 -9.47 13.09 1.06
N LEU A 113 -8.55 12.15 0.94
CA LEU A 113 -7.65 11.75 2.02
C LEU A 113 -6.24 12.29 1.77
N PRO A 114 -5.50 12.70 2.82
CA PRO A 114 -4.11 13.09 2.65
C PRO A 114 -3.23 11.88 2.31
N GLY A 115 -2.13 12.15 1.60
CA GLY A 115 -1.15 11.13 1.21
C GLY A 115 -0.24 10.65 2.33
N ASP A 116 -0.20 11.32 3.48
CA ASP A 116 0.63 10.99 4.64
C ASP A 116 -0.20 10.74 5.92
N ASP A 117 0.48 10.63 7.06
CA ASP A 117 -0.11 10.42 8.39
C ASP A 117 -0.51 11.74 9.09
N LYS A 118 -0.51 12.86 8.36
CA LYS A 118 -0.89 14.17 8.90
C LYS A 118 -2.29 14.55 8.44
N PRO A 119 -3.11 15.10 9.35
CA PRO A 119 -4.44 15.55 8.98
C PRO A 119 -4.36 16.73 8.01
N ASP A 120 -5.24 16.73 7.02
CA ASP A 120 -5.46 17.86 6.10
C ASP A 120 -6.89 18.37 6.26
N PRO A 121 -7.10 19.49 6.99
CA PRO A 121 -8.42 20.06 7.21
C PRO A 121 -9.11 20.55 5.93
N GLU A 122 -8.36 20.92 4.90
CA GLU A 122 -8.92 21.41 3.65
C GLU A 122 -9.52 20.28 2.84
N LEU A 123 -8.80 19.16 2.72
CA LEU A 123 -9.31 17.93 2.11
C LEU A 123 -10.51 17.36 2.89
N ARG A 124 -10.43 17.33 4.22
CA ARG A 124 -11.55 16.88 5.06
C ARG A 124 -12.80 17.72 4.83
N ARG A 125 -12.68 19.05 4.80
CA ARG A 125 -13.82 19.96 4.60
C ARG A 125 -14.53 19.75 3.26
N LEU A 126 -13.79 19.34 2.22
CA LEU A 126 -14.32 19.08 0.88
C LEU A 126 -14.89 17.65 0.72
N SER A 127 -14.65 16.77 1.70
CA SER A 127 -15.21 15.43 1.73
C SER A 127 -16.68 15.45 2.18
N THR A 128 -17.45 14.47 1.74
CA THR A 128 -18.89 14.36 2.03
C THR A 128 -19.25 13.09 2.81
N VAL A 129 -18.28 12.22 3.06
CA VAL A 129 -18.44 11.07 3.97
C VAL A 129 -18.52 11.52 5.44
N PRO A 130 -19.16 10.75 6.34
CA PRO A 130 -19.10 10.99 7.79
C PRO A 130 -17.65 10.98 8.32
N ASP A 131 -17.39 11.74 9.39
CA ASP A 131 -16.05 11.85 9.99
C ASP A 131 -15.47 10.49 10.41
N ASP A 132 -16.28 9.63 11.03
CA ASP A 132 -15.85 8.29 11.46
C ASP A 132 -15.42 7.41 10.27
N ASP A 133 -16.10 7.55 9.13
CA ASP A 133 -15.76 6.82 7.90
C ASP A 133 -14.52 7.43 7.24
N TYR A 134 -14.37 8.75 7.25
CA TYR A 134 -13.16 9.42 6.79
C TYR A 134 -11.94 8.93 7.57
N ASP A 135 -12.03 8.91 8.90
CA ASP A 135 -10.94 8.51 9.79
C ASP A 135 -10.58 7.02 9.63
N ALA A 136 -11.58 6.15 9.50
CA ALA A 136 -11.34 4.72 9.27
C ALA A 136 -10.68 4.45 7.91
N LEU A 137 -11.19 5.03 6.82
CA LEU A 137 -10.61 4.88 5.49
C LEU A 137 -9.18 5.41 5.44
N TRP A 138 -8.92 6.55 6.09
CA TRP A 138 -7.57 7.11 6.18
C TRP A 138 -6.63 6.23 6.99
N ALA A 139 -7.07 5.71 8.14
CA ALA A 139 -6.26 4.85 9.00
C ALA A 139 -5.79 3.57 8.29
N PHE A 140 -6.68 2.89 7.54
CA PHE A 140 -6.28 1.70 6.76
C PHE A 140 -5.17 2.00 5.76
N LEU A 141 -5.24 3.16 5.12
CA LEU A 141 -4.28 3.60 4.13
C LEU A 141 -2.96 4.10 4.76
N VAL A 142 -3.00 4.68 5.96
CA VAL A 142 -1.80 5.08 6.73
C VAL A 142 -1.05 3.86 7.23
N GLU A 143 -1.76 2.88 7.81
CA GLU A 143 -1.12 1.67 8.31
C GLU A 143 -0.64 0.76 7.17
N GLY A 144 -1.41 0.69 6.08
CA GLY A 144 -1.05 -0.02 4.86
C GLY A 144 -0.95 -1.54 5.03
N GLY A 145 -0.55 -2.21 3.96
CA GLY A 145 -0.36 -3.67 3.93
C GLY A 145 -1.63 -4.47 3.63
N PRO A 146 -1.49 -5.80 3.42
CA PRO A 146 -2.55 -6.62 2.83
C PRO A 146 -3.83 -6.67 3.68
N GLU A 147 -3.71 -6.86 5.00
CA GLU A 147 -4.86 -6.91 5.91
C GLU A 147 -5.63 -5.59 5.91
N ASN A 148 -4.92 -4.46 5.96
CA ASN A 148 -5.57 -3.16 5.95
C ASN A 148 -6.14 -2.80 4.58
N ALA A 149 -5.56 -3.28 3.48
CA ALA A 149 -6.14 -3.12 2.14
C ALA A 149 -7.48 -3.88 2.01
N VAL A 150 -7.58 -5.10 2.57
CA VAL A 150 -8.85 -5.83 2.67
C VAL A 150 -9.83 -5.10 3.60
N GLY A 151 -9.36 -4.63 4.76
CA GLY A 151 -10.15 -3.85 5.71
C GLY A 151 -10.73 -2.58 5.10
N PHE A 152 -9.93 -1.86 4.29
CA PHE A 152 -10.37 -0.68 3.54
C PHE A 152 -11.52 -1.00 2.59
N LEU A 153 -11.39 -2.07 1.78
CA LEU A 153 -12.45 -2.47 0.84
C LEU A 153 -13.70 -2.99 1.56
N ALA A 154 -13.53 -3.70 2.68
CA ALA A 154 -14.63 -4.15 3.53
C ALA A 154 -15.36 -2.97 4.18
N HIS A 155 -14.63 -1.96 4.66
CA HIS A 155 -15.19 -0.74 5.23
C HIS A 155 -15.96 0.06 4.18
N ALA A 156 -15.38 0.25 2.99
CA ALA A 156 -16.06 0.88 1.87
C ALA A 156 -17.34 0.13 1.47
N SER A 157 -17.30 -1.21 1.41
CA SER A 157 -18.50 -2.02 1.13
C SER A 157 -19.57 -1.85 2.21
N ALA A 158 -19.18 -1.84 3.48
CA ALA A 158 -20.10 -1.60 4.59
C ALA A 158 -20.72 -0.20 4.52
N MET A 159 -19.97 0.83 4.10
CA MET A 159 -20.49 2.17 3.86
C MET A 159 -21.59 2.16 2.79
N LEU A 160 -21.34 1.46 1.70
CA LEU A 160 -22.24 1.38 0.55
C LEU A 160 -23.52 0.59 0.83
N ASP A 161 -23.43 -0.45 1.65
CA ASP A 161 -24.52 -1.38 1.92
C ASP A 161 -25.23 -1.10 3.26
N GLY A 162 -24.72 -0.15 4.05
CA GLY A 162 -25.28 0.23 5.35
C GLY A 162 -25.17 -0.88 6.40
N THR A 163 -24.14 -1.73 6.29
CA THR A 163 -23.87 -2.82 7.23
C THR A 163 -22.90 -2.39 8.33
N GLU A 164 -22.69 -3.29 9.30
CA GLU A 164 -21.70 -3.11 10.36
C GLU A 164 -20.29 -2.86 9.78
N ARG A 165 -19.57 -1.91 10.37
CA ARG A 165 -18.18 -1.61 9.99
C ARG A 165 -17.26 -2.76 10.44
N PRO A 166 -16.22 -3.09 9.66
CA PRO A 166 -15.23 -4.08 10.09
C PRO A 166 -14.41 -3.56 11.28
N GLU A 167 -13.58 -4.43 11.82
CA GLU A 167 -12.55 -4.05 12.79
C GLU A 167 -11.64 -2.93 12.25
N PRO A 168 -11.16 -2.02 13.12
CA PRO A 168 -10.34 -0.89 12.71
C PRO A 168 -8.97 -1.32 12.14
N ALA A 169 -8.30 -0.38 11.47
CA ALA A 169 -6.97 -0.55 10.92
C ALA A 169 -5.98 -1.08 11.97
N ARG A 170 -5.15 -2.03 11.55
CA ARG A 170 -4.15 -2.67 12.41
C ARG A 170 -2.77 -2.07 12.15
N PRO A 171 -2.04 -1.66 13.20
CA PRO A 171 -0.69 -1.16 13.02
C PRO A 171 0.23 -2.19 12.38
N LEU A 172 0.90 -1.81 11.30
CA LEU A 172 1.90 -2.69 10.70
C LEU A 172 3.14 -2.75 11.58
N LEU A 173 3.61 -3.96 11.90
CA LEU A 173 4.81 -4.15 12.72
C LEU A 173 6.02 -3.40 12.14
N ARG A 174 6.90 -2.86 12.98
CA ARG A 174 8.12 -2.19 12.47
C ARG A 174 9.12 -3.17 11.86
N ALA A 175 9.14 -4.40 12.36
CA ALA A 175 9.90 -5.50 11.80
C ALA A 175 9.20 -6.82 12.11
N GLY A 176 9.46 -7.83 11.30
CA GLY A 176 8.88 -9.16 11.44
C GLY A 176 9.29 -10.08 10.31
N VAL A 177 8.83 -11.32 10.36
CA VAL A 177 9.06 -12.27 9.28
C VAL A 177 7.86 -12.31 8.34
N PHE A 178 8.12 -12.60 7.08
CA PHE A 178 7.11 -12.77 6.04
C PHE A 178 7.24 -14.16 5.43
N TRP A 179 6.11 -14.81 5.14
CA TRP A 179 6.08 -16.07 4.40
C TRP A 179 5.12 -16.02 3.21
N PRO A 180 5.54 -16.44 2.00
CA PRO A 180 4.65 -16.50 0.84
C PRO A 180 3.40 -17.33 1.11
N GLY A 181 2.22 -16.72 0.97
CA GLY A 181 0.92 -17.36 1.19
C GLY A 181 0.41 -17.30 2.64
N ALA A 182 1.28 -17.04 3.63
CA ALA A 182 0.87 -16.82 5.02
C ALA A 182 0.98 -15.35 5.47
N GLY A 183 1.65 -14.49 4.69
CA GLY A 183 1.74 -13.05 4.97
C GLY A 183 2.78 -12.73 6.04
N VAL A 184 2.50 -11.70 6.85
CA VAL A 184 3.29 -11.40 8.06
C VAL A 184 3.10 -12.56 9.05
N SER A 185 4.19 -13.14 9.53
CA SER A 185 4.15 -14.40 10.29
C SER A 185 5.18 -14.40 11.42
N ASP A 186 5.44 -15.58 11.99
CA ASP A 186 6.47 -15.81 13.00
C ASP A 186 7.47 -16.91 12.55
N LEU A 187 8.47 -17.15 13.40
CA LEU A 187 9.52 -18.13 13.11
C LEU A 187 8.99 -19.58 13.12
N ALA A 188 7.84 -19.86 13.75
CA ALA A 188 7.25 -21.19 13.75
C ALA A 188 6.73 -21.53 12.36
N VAL A 189 6.00 -20.62 11.71
CA VAL A 189 5.55 -20.79 10.31
C VAL A 189 6.71 -21.02 9.35
N LEU A 190 7.82 -20.29 9.53
CA LEU A 190 9.03 -20.51 8.73
C LEU A 190 9.58 -21.93 8.94
N ARG A 191 9.71 -22.37 10.20
CA ARG A 191 10.24 -23.71 10.55
C ARG A 191 9.38 -24.85 10.02
N GLU A 192 8.07 -24.70 9.94
CA GLU A 192 7.16 -25.68 9.32
C GLU A 192 7.48 -25.93 7.84
N ASN A 193 8.06 -24.93 7.17
CA ASN A 193 8.43 -24.98 5.76
C ASN A 193 9.94 -25.21 5.54
N TRP A 194 10.72 -25.39 6.60
CA TRP A 194 12.15 -25.58 6.55
C TRP A 194 12.54 -27.04 6.53
N THR A 195 13.71 -27.32 5.96
CA THR A 195 14.34 -28.64 6.03
C THR A 195 15.26 -28.68 7.24
N GLU A 196 15.13 -29.70 8.08
CA GLU A 196 15.99 -29.88 9.25
C GLU A 196 17.47 -29.97 8.83
N GLY A 197 18.34 -29.20 9.51
CA GLY A 197 19.78 -29.15 9.25
C GLY A 197 20.21 -28.34 8.04
N ALA A 198 19.29 -27.80 7.22
CA ALA A 198 19.66 -26.95 6.08
C ALA A 198 20.11 -25.54 6.54
N PRO A 199 21.04 -24.88 5.80
CA PRO A 199 21.52 -23.54 6.12
C PRO A 199 20.41 -22.50 6.14
N VAL A 200 20.33 -21.70 7.21
CA VAL A 200 19.37 -20.58 7.33
C VAL A 200 19.91 -19.35 6.60
N VAL A 201 19.08 -18.76 5.75
CA VAL A 201 19.42 -17.61 4.92
C VAL A 201 18.43 -16.49 5.17
N PRO A 202 18.71 -15.55 6.09
CA PRO A 202 17.91 -14.36 6.22
C PRO A 202 18.00 -13.50 4.97
N PHE A 203 16.84 -13.02 4.56
CA PHE A 203 16.69 -12.05 3.48
C PHE A 203 15.98 -10.82 4.04
N VAL A 204 16.74 -9.74 4.26
CA VAL A 204 16.26 -8.53 4.91
C VAL A 204 15.85 -7.50 3.87
N PHE A 205 14.62 -6.97 3.97
CA PHE A 205 14.07 -6.00 3.03
C PHE A 205 13.24 -4.90 3.73
N TYR A 206 12.89 -3.83 3.01
CA TYR A 206 12.15 -2.72 3.60
C TYR A 206 10.68 -3.06 3.87
N ARG A 207 10.16 -2.61 5.02
CA ARG A 207 8.74 -2.68 5.41
C ARG A 207 7.81 -2.09 4.35
N ALA A 208 8.24 -1.04 3.65
CA ALA A 208 7.45 -0.40 2.59
C ALA A 208 7.00 -1.37 1.48
N LEU A 209 7.72 -2.48 1.25
CA LEU A 209 7.28 -3.50 0.30
C LEU A 209 6.04 -4.26 0.78
N ILE A 210 5.91 -4.47 2.10
CA ILE A 210 4.71 -5.05 2.72
C ILE A 210 3.54 -4.07 2.60
N GLU A 211 3.78 -2.78 2.84
CA GLU A 211 2.74 -1.73 2.80
C GLU A 211 2.07 -1.62 1.42
N GLY A 212 2.85 -1.78 0.34
CA GLY A 212 2.48 -1.39 -1.02
C GLY A 212 2.39 -2.50 -2.08
N ALA A 213 2.34 -3.77 -1.68
CA ALA A 213 2.29 -4.94 -2.59
C ALA A 213 3.52 -5.18 -3.50
N GLY A 214 4.69 -4.62 -3.15
CA GLY A 214 5.96 -4.86 -3.84
C GLY A 214 6.63 -6.20 -3.52
N LEU A 215 5.87 -7.23 -3.16
CA LEU A 215 6.37 -8.48 -2.57
C LEU A 215 6.72 -9.57 -3.58
N ASP A 216 6.40 -9.42 -4.88
CA ASP A 216 6.73 -10.46 -5.87
C ASP A 216 8.24 -10.83 -5.90
N PRO A 217 9.19 -9.87 -5.86
CA PRO A 217 10.60 -10.21 -5.74
C PRO A 217 10.94 -10.97 -4.45
N VAL A 218 10.33 -10.59 -3.32
CA VAL A 218 10.51 -11.26 -2.02
C VAL A 218 10.01 -12.70 -2.10
N ILE A 219 8.82 -12.91 -2.67
CA ILE A 219 8.19 -14.22 -2.84
C ILE A 219 9.05 -15.11 -3.74
N ARG A 220 9.50 -14.60 -4.88
CA ARG A 220 10.33 -15.35 -5.83
C ARG A 220 11.68 -15.73 -5.23
N LEU A 221 12.34 -14.81 -4.52
CA LEU A 221 13.61 -15.12 -3.88
C LEU A 221 13.45 -16.16 -2.77
N THR A 222 12.39 -16.05 -1.97
CA THR A 222 12.06 -17.04 -0.93
C THR A 222 11.90 -18.43 -1.53
N ARG A 223 11.11 -18.56 -2.61
CA ARG A 223 10.94 -19.83 -3.33
C ARG A 223 12.25 -20.35 -3.91
N ALA A 224 13.03 -19.49 -4.57
CA ALA A 224 14.29 -19.87 -5.19
C ALA A 224 15.35 -20.36 -4.19
N LEU A 225 15.36 -19.83 -2.96
CA LEU A 225 16.21 -20.31 -1.86
C LEU A 225 15.73 -21.68 -1.37
N ALA A 226 14.43 -21.85 -1.13
CA ALA A 226 13.84 -23.12 -0.71
C ALA A 226 14.10 -24.24 -1.74
N GLU A 227 13.93 -23.97 -3.03
CA GLU A 227 14.22 -24.91 -4.13
C GLU A 227 15.69 -25.34 -4.19
N ARG A 228 16.60 -24.55 -3.63
CA ARG A 228 18.04 -24.87 -3.53
C ARG A 228 18.40 -25.62 -2.25
N GLY A 229 17.41 -26.04 -1.45
CA GLY A 229 17.62 -26.73 -0.19
C GLY A 229 18.15 -25.83 0.93
N LEU A 230 17.87 -24.52 0.86
CA LEU A 230 18.18 -23.56 1.90
C LEU A 230 16.92 -23.26 2.71
N ASN A 231 17.10 -22.79 3.94
CA ASN A 231 16.01 -22.35 4.82
C ASN A 231 15.88 -20.81 4.74
N PRO A 232 15.04 -20.26 3.85
CA PRO A 232 14.90 -18.81 3.73
C PRO A 232 14.21 -18.22 4.95
N MET A 233 14.72 -17.09 5.43
CA MET A 233 14.08 -16.28 6.47
C MET A 233 13.84 -14.85 5.93
N PRO A 234 12.73 -14.59 5.23
CA PRO A 234 12.40 -13.24 4.78
C PRO A 234 12.03 -12.37 5.99
N VAL A 235 12.78 -11.30 6.22
CA VAL A 235 12.58 -10.36 7.33
C VAL A 235 12.35 -8.97 6.77
N PHE A 236 11.23 -8.34 7.09
CA PHE A 236 11.04 -6.92 6.78
C PHE A 236 11.47 -6.07 7.97
N VAL A 237 12.00 -4.88 7.67
CA VAL A 237 12.40 -3.87 8.67
C VAL A 237 11.99 -2.48 8.21
N ALA A 238 11.55 -1.64 9.13
CA ALA A 238 11.30 -0.22 8.86
C ALA A 238 12.63 0.49 8.54
N SER A 239 13.67 0.19 9.32
CA SER A 239 15.04 0.66 9.10
C SER A 239 16.02 -0.20 9.88
N LEU A 240 17.22 -0.43 9.36
CA LEU A 240 18.28 -1.08 10.14
C LEU A 240 18.79 -0.19 11.30
N LYS A 241 18.51 1.11 11.27
CA LYS A 241 18.83 2.04 12.38
C LYS A 241 17.71 2.14 13.42
N ASP A 242 16.57 1.52 13.17
CA ASP A 242 15.45 1.52 14.10
C ASP A 242 15.70 0.50 15.23
N PRO A 243 15.66 0.89 16.51
CA PRO A 243 15.97 -0.02 17.62
C PRO A 243 15.07 -1.25 17.70
N VAL A 244 13.78 -1.11 17.35
CA VAL A 244 12.82 -2.23 17.35
C VAL A 244 13.18 -3.23 16.25
N SER A 245 13.51 -2.72 15.06
CA SER A 245 13.96 -3.54 13.93
C SER A 245 15.26 -4.28 14.22
N ALA A 246 16.25 -3.59 14.81
CA ALA A 246 17.52 -4.18 15.21
C ALA A 246 17.34 -5.28 16.28
N ALA A 247 16.54 -5.03 17.31
CA ALA A 247 16.25 -6.01 18.35
C ALA A 247 15.50 -7.24 17.80
N THR A 248 14.60 -7.03 16.84
CA THR A 248 13.87 -8.13 16.17
C THR A 248 14.82 -9.03 15.39
N LEU A 249 15.74 -8.44 14.60
CA LEU A 249 16.77 -9.19 13.88
C LEU A 249 17.69 -9.96 14.83
N ALA A 250 18.18 -9.33 15.89
CA ALA A 250 19.06 -9.98 16.87
C ALA A 250 18.39 -11.20 17.53
N ARG A 251 17.10 -11.08 17.89
CA ARG A 251 16.32 -12.20 18.42
C ARG A 251 16.20 -13.33 17.39
N LEU A 252 15.82 -13.00 16.15
CA LEU A 252 15.68 -13.99 15.06
C LEU A 252 17.00 -14.72 14.79
N PHE A 253 18.14 -14.02 14.77
CA PHE A 253 19.46 -14.62 14.55
C PHE A 253 19.94 -15.45 15.73
N THR A 254 19.53 -15.10 16.96
CA THR A 254 19.79 -15.94 18.14
C THR A 254 19.01 -17.25 18.06
N GLU A 255 17.73 -17.20 17.67
CA GLU A 255 16.87 -18.37 17.59
C GLU A 255 17.10 -19.25 16.35
N ALA A 256 17.59 -18.65 15.25
CA ALA A 256 17.91 -19.31 14.00
C ALA A 256 19.21 -18.70 13.42
N PRO A 257 20.38 -19.19 13.87
CA PRO A 257 21.68 -18.64 13.47
C PRO A 257 21.87 -18.65 11.94
N PRO A 258 22.17 -17.49 11.34
CA PRO A 258 22.28 -17.39 9.89
C PRO A 258 23.60 -17.98 9.38
N SER A 259 23.53 -18.66 8.24
CA SER A 259 24.73 -19.08 7.49
C SER A 259 25.20 -18.01 6.50
N VAL A 260 24.27 -17.23 5.96
CA VAL A 260 24.53 -16.07 5.10
C VAL A 260 23.35 -15.11 5.17
N ILE A 261 23.62 -13.81 5.26
CA ILE A 261 22.59 -12.76 5.29
C ILE A 261 22.55 -12.06 3.93
N LEU A 262 21.36 -12.00 3.33
CA LEU A 262 21.09 -11.22 2.13
C LEU A 262 20.42 -9.90 2.53
N ASN A 263 21.12 -8.78 2.38
CA ASN A 263 20.54 -7.46 2.66
C ASN A 263 20.05 -6.79 1.36
N ALA A 264 18.74 -6.58 1.25
CA ALA A 264 18.08 -5.86 0.17
C ALA A 264 17.46 -4.53 0.60
N THR A 265 17.89 -3.96 1.73
CA THR A 265 17.52 -2.58 2.10
C THR A 265 18.31 -1.54 1.32
N ALA A 266 19.22 -1.90 0.40
CA ALA A 266 19.97 -0.99 -0.48
C ALA A 266 20.75 0.16 0.18
N PHE A 267 20.85 0.20 1.52
CA PHE A 267 21.56 1.21 2.29
C PHE A 267 22.57 0.58 3.24
N ALA A 268 23.69 1.26 3.42
CA ALA A 268 24.74 0.87 4.35
C ALA A 268 24.27 1.00 5.81
N VAL A 269 24.70 0.05 6.63
CA VAL A 269 24.39 0.01 8.07
C VAL A 269 25.29 0.95 8.87
N GLY A 270 26.49 1.25 8.35
CA GLY A 270 27.50 2.11 9.01
C GLY A 270 27.74 3.46 8.32
N THR A 271 28.27 4.40 9.10
CA THR A 271 28.82 5.70 8.67
C THR A 271 30.34 5.60 8.50
N PRO A 272 30.97 6.16 7.45
CA PRO A 272 32.41 6.01 7.22
C PRO A 272 33.34 6.60 8.29
N HIS A 273 32.80 7.32 9.28
CA HIS A 273 33.57 8.12 10.26
C HIS A 273 33.35 7.69 11.72
N ASP A 274 32.59 6.63 11.98
CA ASP A 274 32.47 6.08 13.34
C ASP A 274 33.41 4.88 13.48
N ASP A 275 34.55 5.11 14.14
CA ASP A 275 35.50 4.07 14.59
C ASP A 275 34.97 3.26 15.79
N ALA A 276 33.77 3.58 16.25
CA ALA A 276 33.02 2.65 17.08
C ALA A 276 32.42 1.59 16.17
N GLN A 277 32.48 0.34 16.61
CA GLN A 277 31.62 -0.74 16.17
C GLN A 277 30.16 -0.30 16.35
N ALA A 278 29.65 0.56 15.45
CA ALA A 278 28.26 0.99 15.45
C ALA A 278 27.44 -0.29 15.36
N ASP A 279 26.54 -0.50 16.32
CA ASP A 279 25.69 -1.68 16.45
C ASP A 279 25.15 -2.08 15.07
N ASN A 280 25.84 -3.00 14.42
CA ASN A 280 25.47 -3.47 13.10
C ASN A 280 24.47 -4.60 13.35
N PRO A 281 23.16 -4.39 13.17
CA PRO A 281 22.15 -5.44 13.35
C PRO A 281 22.35 -6.67 12.46
N LEU A 282 23.26 -6.60 11.48
CA LEU A 282 23.62 -7.73 10.62
C LEU A 282 24.94 -8.41 11.03
N ALA A 283 25.61 -7.94 12.08
CA ALA A 283 26.73 -8.66 12.69
C ALA A 283 26.16 -9.83 13.52
N ALA A 284 25.89 -10.94 12.83
CA ALA A 284 25.48 -12.20 13.44
C ALA A 284 26.66 -12.99 13.98
#